data_AF-A0A1Q7VIP1-F1
#
_entry.id   AF-A0A1Q7VIP1-F1
#
_cell.length_a   1.000
_cell.length_b   1.000
_cell.length_c   1.000
_cell.angle_alpha   90.00
_cell.angle_beta   90.00
_cell.angle_gamma   90.00
#
_symmetry.space_group_name_H-M   'P 1'
#
loop_
_entity.id
_entity.type
_entity.pdbx_description
1 polymer ?
#
loop_
_entity_poly.entity_id
_entity_poly.type
_entity_poly.pdbx_seq_one_letter_code
_entity_poly.pdbx_strand_id
1 'polypeptide(L)' 'MFPCADERVTAVDASGVHTANGGFLPADLVVWAAGIQPPGVLAVIDGLEVNRLHQLVMTETLQTTRDKRRATLISLR' A
#
# COMPACT_ATOMS: atom_id res chain seq x y z
N MET A 1 20.33 -13.01 12.47
CA MET A 1 19.33 -11.96 12.76
C MET A 1 19.40 -10.97 11.60
N PHE A 2 18.33 -10.82 10.81
CA PHE A 2 18.35 -9.90 9.65
C PHE A 2 18.22 -8.47 10.17
N PRO A 3 19.18 -7.57 9.89
CA PRO A 3 19.26 -6.25 10.54
C PRO A 3 18.16 -5.26 10.14
N CYS A 4 17.24 -5.62 9.24
CA CYS A 4 16.26 -4.71 8.62
C CYS A 4 14.80 -5.02 9.02
N ALA A 5 14.55 -5.91 9.98
CA ALA A 5 13.17 -6.15 10.44
C ALA A 5 12.64 -4.87 11.09
N ASP A 6 11.54 -4.31 10.54
CA ASP A 6 10.87 -3.06 10.96
C ASP A 6 11.47 -1.74 10.41
N GLU A 7 12.33 -1.80 9.38
CA GLU A 7 12.88 -0.59 8.76
C GLU A 7 12.20 -0.23 7.43
N ARG A 8 11.81 1.04 7.27
CA ARG A 8 11.24 1.53 6.01
C ARG A 8 12.35 1.80 5.00
N VAL A 9 12.26 1.18 3.83
CA VAL A 9 13.10 1.50 2.67
C VAL A 9 12.70 2.86 2.08
N THR A 10 13.67 3.73 1.84
CA THR A 10 13.47 5.06 1.24
C THR A 10 13.94 5.12 -0.20
N ALA A 11 15.01 4.41 -0.55
CA ALA A 11 15.53 4.32 -1.91
C ALA A 11 16.25 2.99 -2.15
N VAL A 12 16.31 2.59 -3.41
CA VAL A 12 17.13 1.47 -3.88
C VAL A 12 17.93 1.99 -5.07
N ASP A 13 19.25 1.76 -5.04
CA ASP A 13 20.15 2.08 -6.15
C ASP A 13 20.99 0.85 -6.54
N ALA A 14 21.91 1.04 -7.48
CA ALA A 14 22.74 -0.05 -8.00
C ALA A 14 23.69 -0.66 -6.96
N SER A 15 23.94 0.02 -5.84
CA SER A 15 24.84 -0.41 -4.78
C SER A 15 24.10 -1.06 -3.60
N GLY A 16 22.81 -0.79 -3.42
CA GLY A 16 22.02 -1.38 -2.34
C GLY A 16 20.76 -0.61 -1.95
N VAL A 17 20.35 -0.80 -0.70
CA VAL A 17 19.09 -0.30 -0.14
C VAL A 17 19.36 0.76 0.92
N HIS A 18 18.70 1.92 0.80
CA HIS A 18 18.71 3.00 1.79
C HIS A 18 17.46 2.92 2.67
N THR A 19 17.64 3.16 3.96
CA THR A 19 16.56 3.08 4.94
C THR A 19 16.22 4.43 5.57
N ALA A 20 15.02 4.54 6.15
CA ALA A 20 14.51 5.79 6.70
C ALA A 20 15.29 6.29 7.92
N ASN A 21 16.02 5.41 8.63
CA ASN A 21 16.88 5.80 9.75
C ASN A 21 18.29 6.21 9.30
N GLY A 22 18.54 6.33 7.99
CA GLY A 22 19.85 6.66 7.42
C GLY A 22 20.79 5.48 7.28
N GLY A 23 20.29 4.25 7.41
CA GLY A 23 21.04 3.02 7.18
C GLY A 23 21.23 2.71 5.69
N PHE A 24 22.27 1.93 5.41
CA PHE A 24 22.58 1.44 4.08
C PHE A 24 22.90 -0.05 4.11
N LEU A 25 22.23 -0.81 3.26
CA LEU A 25 22.38 -2.26 3.11
C LEU A 25 22.96 -2.55 1.73
N PRO A 26 24.27 -2.88 1.61
CA PRO A 26 24.87 -3.23 0.34
C PRO A 26 24.28 -4.54 -0.19
N ALA A 27 23.97 -4.58 -1.49
CA ALA A 27 23.38 -5.77 -2.11
C ALA A 27 23.69 -5.85 -3.61
N ASP A 28 24.08 -7.04 -4.08
CA ASP A 28 24.26 -7.32 -5.51
C ASP A 28 22.93 -7.58 -6.24
N LEU A 29 21.88 -7.94 -5.50
CA LEU A 29 20.52 -8.16 -6.00
C LEU A 29 19.49 -7.72 -4.96
N VAL A 30 18.57 -6.84 -5.35
CA VAL A 30 17.46 -6.39 -4.51
C VAL A 30 16.14 -6.90 -5.07
N VAL A 31 15.43 -7.70 -4.27
CA VAL A 31 14.04 -8.08 -4.53
C VAL A 31 13.16 -7.31 -3.56
N TRP A 32 12.29 -6.45 -4.06
CA TRP A 32 11.47 -5.57 -3.23
C TRP A 32 10.00 -5.59 -3.65
N ALA A 33 9.11 -5.83 -2.69
CA ALA A 33 7.68 -5.60 -2.81
C ALA A 33 7.35 -4.23 -2.19
N ALA A 34 7.31 -3.19 -3.02
CA ALA A 34 6.94 -1.86 -2.57
C ALA A 34 5.46 -1.85 -2.10
N GLY A 35 5.18 -1.14 -1.01
CA GLY A 35 3.81 -0.92 -0.56
C GLY A 35 3.05 -0.05 -1.55
N ILE A 36 1.79 -0.42 -1.84
CA ILE A 36 0.89 0.39 -2.68
C ILE A 36 0.02 1.25 -1.76
N GLN A 37 0.06 2.57 -1.94
CA GLN A 37 -0.85 3.49 -1.25
C GLN A 37 -2.02 3.86 -2.19
N PRO A 38 -3.28 3.66 -1.75
CA PRO A 38 -4.44 4.06 -2.55
C PRO A 38 -4.49 5.59 -2.73
N PRO A 39 -4.96 6.07 -3.89
CA PRO A 39 -5.07 7.50 -4.14
C PRO A 39 -6.10 8.13 -3.20
N GLY A 40 -5.79 9.32 -2.67
CA GLY A 40 -6.66 10.03 -1.71
C GLY A 40 -8.04 10.40 -2.24
N VAL A 41 -8.24 10.37 -3.57
CA VAL A 41 -9.54 10.58 -4.22
C VAL A 41 -10.61 9.61 -3.73
N LEU A 42 -10.24 8.41 -3.28
CA LEU A 42 -11.19 7.44 -2.74
C LEU A 42 -11.96 7.95 -1.52
N ALA A 43 -11.38 8.89 -0.75
CA ALA A 43 -12.04 9.51 0.40
C ALA A 43 -13.13 10.52 0.01
N VAL A 44 -13.17 10.95 -1.26
CA VAL A 44 -14.07 12.01 -1.76
C VAL A 44 -15.18 11.43 -2.65
N ILE A 45 -15.16 10.13 -2.93
CA ILE A 45 -16.22 9.49 -3.73
C ILE A 45 -17.44 9.28 -2.84
N ASP A 46 -18.54 9.97 -3.18
CA ASP A 46 -19.82 9.82 -2.49
C ASP A 46 -20.31 8.38 -2.50
N GLY A 47 -20.80 7.91 -1.34
CA GLY A 47 -21.33 6.56 -1.17
C GLY A 47 -20.27 5.48 -0.92
N LEU A 48 -18.98 5.81 -0.90
CA LEU A 48 -17.91 4.89 -0.54
C LEU A 48 -17.38 5.19 0.87
N GLU A 49 -17.24 4.15 1.68
CA GLU A 49 -16.58 4.24 2.97
C GLU A 49 -15.12 3.81 2.82
N VAL A 50 -14.20 4.63 3.31
CA VAL A 50 -12.76 4.32 3.34
C VAL A 50 -12.23 4.34 4.76
N ASN A 51 -11.25 3.48 5.05
CA ASN A 51 -10.50 3.54 6.30
C ASN A 51 -9.41 4.63 6.24
N ARG A 52 -8.68 4.82 7.35
CA ARG A 52 -7.58 5.80 7.45
C ARG A 52 -6.42 5.54 6.46
N LEU A 53 -6.30 4.31 5.95
CA LEU A 53 -5.33 3.92 4.92
C LEU A 53 -5.88 4.11 3.50
N HIS A 54 -7.04 4.76 3.35
CA HIS A 54 -7.76 4.98 2.09
C HIS A 54 -8.17 3.69 1.37
N GLN A 55 -8.37 2.60 2.11
CA GLN A 55 -8.90 1.35 1.57
C GLN A 55 -10.41 1.32 1.72
N LEU A 56 -11.13 0.75 0.74
CA LEU A 56 -12.58 0.62 0.80
C LEU A 56 -13.00 -0.36 1.89
N VAL A 57 -13.95 0.05 2.73
CA VAL A 57 -14.58 -0.83 3.72
C VAL A 57 -15.66 -1.65 3.03
N MET A 58 -15.51 -2.97 3.09
CA MET A 58 -16.39 -3.93 2.41
C MET A 58 -16.92 -4.99 3.37
N THR A 59 -18.04 -5.59 3.00
CA THR A 59 -18.56 -6.82 3.57
C THR A 59 -17.77 -8.03 3.07
N GLU A 60 -17.95 -9.18 3.72
CA GLU A 60 -17.37 -10.47 3.28
C GLU A 60 -17.81 -10.87 1.86
N THR A 61 -18.93 -10.32 1.39
CA THR A 61 -19.47 -10.52 0.04
C THR A 61 -18.92 -9.55 -1.00
N LEU A 62 -17.86 -8.79 -0.68
CA LEU A 62 -17.22 -7.80 -1.57
C LEU A 62 -18.15 -6.65 -1.98
N GLN A 63 -19.06 -6.26 -1.09
CA GLN A 63 -19.95 -5.11 -1.28
C GLN A 63 -19.51 -3.96 -0.38
N THR A 64 -19.59 -2.73 -0.86
CA THR A 64 -19.30 -1.55 -0.04
C THR A 64 -20.37 -1.38 1.04
N THR A 65 -19.98 -0.94 2.22
CA THR A 65 -20.91 -0.82 3.37
C THR A 65 -22.04 0.18 3.14
N ARG A 66 -21.78 1.23 2.35
CA ARG A 66 -22.69 2.36 2.13
C ARG A 66 -23.42 2.36 0.78
N ASP A 67 -22.94 1.60 -0.20
CA ASP A 67 -23.67 1.34 -1.45
C ASP A 67 -23.95 -0.17 -1.59
N LYS A 68 -25.19 -0.57 -1.25
CA LYS A 68 -25.68 -1.95 -1.33
C LYS A 68 -26.08 -2.38 -2.74
N ARG A 69 -26.04 -1.48 -3.74
CA ARG A 69 -26.57 -1.76 -5.09
C ARG A 69 -25.49 -2.22 -6.07
N ARG A 70 -24.20 -2.11 -5.72
CA ARG A 70 -23.08 -2.42 -6.63
C ARG A 70 -22.02 -3.25 -5.92
N ALA A 71 -21.82 -4.49 -6.38
CA ALA A 71 -20.55 -5.17 -6.15
C ALA A 71 -19.48 -4.34 -6.86
N THR A 72 -18.63 -3.65 -6.09
CA THR A 72 -17.63 -2.74 -6.68
C THR A 72 -16.42 -3.57 -7.07
N LEU A 73 -16.41 -4.03 -8.32
CA LEU A 73 -15.20 -4.56 -8.95
C LEU A 73 -14.28 -3.35 -9.18
N ILE A 74 -13.25 -3.19 -8.36
CA ILE A 74 -12.22 -2.17 -8.59
C ILE A 74 -11.45 -2.62 -9.84
N SER A 75 -11.87 -2.14 -11.01
CA SER A 75 -11.11 -2.32 -12.25
C SER A 75 -9.84 -1.49 -12.15
N LEU A 76 -8.76 -2.09 -11.66
CA LEU A 76 -7.41 -1.59 -11.87
C LEU A 76 -7.13 -1.74 -13.38
N ARG A 77 -7.12 -0.62 -14.10
CA ARG A 77 -6.57 -0.53 -15.46
C ARG A 77 -5.11 -0.11 -15.35
#